data_AF-A0A7V9JHX5-F1
#
_entry.id   AF-A0A7V9JHX5-F1
#
_cell.length_a   1.000
_cell.length_b   1.000
_cell.length_c   1.000
_cell.angle_alpha   90.00
_cell.angle_beta   90.00
_cell.angle_gamma   90.00
#
_symmetry.space_group_name_H-M   'P 1'
#
loop_
_entity.id
_entity.type
_entity.pdbx_description
1 polymer ?
#
loop_
_entity_poly.entity_id
_entity_poly.type
_entity_poly.pdbx_seq_one_letter_code
_entity_poly.pdbx_strand_id
1 'polypeptide(L)'
;MGRSTVVTLLQRGATALVFAVLVAGCSSDEPSDQAAAPATTAATESAPPTADNVKLAVFERAFSECATYGVARLSGKYKVAVKTRGNVATAVARGWTKFFRAGEDAIPDGRAGCLQGFTRK
;
A
#
# COMPACT_ATOMS: atom_id res chain seq x y z
N MET A 1 5.05 1.66 -41.42
CA MET A 1 6.40 2.18 -41.06
C MET A 1 6.28 3.64 -40.69
N GLY A 2 6.73 4.03 -39.51
CA GLY A 2 6.74 5.42 -39.05
C GLY A 2 7.40 5.50 -37.69
N ARG A 3 8.73 5.51 -37.66
CA ARG A 3 9.55 5.76 -36.48
C ARG A 3 9.63 7.27 -36.30
N SER A 4 9.23 7.78 -35.14
CA SER A 4 9.70 9.10 -34.67
C SER A 4 10.09 8.98 -33.21
N THR A 5 11.39 8.87 -33.02
CA THR A 5 12.11 9.04 -31.76
C THR A 5 12.15 10.53 -31.44
N VAL A 6 11.67 10.95 -30.28
CA VAL A 6 12.12 12.21 -29.65
C VAL A 6 12.37 11.92 -28.19
N VAL A 7 13.65 11.81 -27.86
CA VAL A 7 14.18 11.90 -26.50
C VAL A 7 14.40 13.38 -26.23
N THR A 8 13.71 13.94 -25.23
CA THR A 8 14.10 15.22 -24.64
C THR A 8 14.24 15.05 -23.12
N LEU A 9 15.45 15.39 -22.67
CA LEU A 9 15.96 15.33 -21.32
C LEU A 9 15.38 16.42 -20.40
N LEU A 10 15.43 16.12 -19.09
CA LEU A 10 15.75 17.01 -17.95
C LEU A 10 15.01 18.35 -17.84
N GLN A 11 14.22 18.52 -16.77
CA GLN A 11 14.43 19.69 -15.89
C GLN A 11 13.88 19.46 -14.48
N ARG A 12 14.71 19.78 -13.51
CA ARG A 12 14.51 19.72 -12.05
C ARG A 12 13.38 20.67 -11.60
N GLY A 13 12.60 20.23 -10.62
CA GLY A 13 11.63 21.08 -9.92
C GLY A 13 11.35 20.54 -8.53
N ALA A 14 12.32 20.66 -7.63
CA ALA A 14 12.13 20.40 -6.21
C ALA A 14 11.44 21.61 -5.57
N THR A 15 10.14 21.50 -5.28
CA THR A 15 9.41 22.48 -4.46
C THR A 15 9.22 21.90 -3.06
N ALA A 16 10.17 22.22 -2.17
CA ALA A 16 10.06 21.99 -0.75
C ALA A 16 9.09 23.01 -0.15
N LEU A 17 7.92 22.57 0.30
CA LEU A 17 7.01 23.37 1.13
C LEU A 17 7.36 23.13 2.60
N VAL A 18 8.09 24.08 3.18
CA VAL A 18 8.41 24.14 4.60
C VAL A 18 7.22 24.75 5.33
N PHE A 19 6.50 23.94 6.11
CA PHE A 19 5.59 24.46 7.15
C PHE A 19 6.30 24.36 8.50
N ALA A 20 6.86 25.49 8.94
CA ALA A 20 7.32 25.68 10.31
C ALA A 20 6.10 26.01 11.18
N VAL A 21 5.73 25.11 12.08
CA VAL A 21 4.85 25.44 13.20
C VAL A 21 5.69 25.36 14.47
N LEU A 22 6.06 26.54 14.97
CA LEU A 22 6.58 26.72 16.33
C LEU A 22 5.41 26.56 17.31
N VAL A 23 5.51 25.60 18.22
CA VAL A 23 4.88 25.70 19.54
C VAL A 23 5.97 25.52 20.58
N ALA A 24 6.39 26.66 21.13
CA ALA A 24 7.19 26.74 22.33
C ALA A 24 6.34 26.38 23.55
N GLY A 25 6.87 25.52 24.42
CA GLY A 25 6.31 25.20 25.73
C GLY A 25 7.43 24.72 26.65
N CYS A 26 7.88 25.63 27.53
CA CYS A 26 9.05 25.60 28.39
C CYS A 26 9.12 24.44 29.39
N SER A 27 10.33 23.93 29.68
CA SER A 27 10.96 24.10 31.00
C SER A 27 12.42 23.60 31.03
N SER A 28 13.27 24.46 31.63
CA SER A 28 14.55 24.20 32.31
C SER A 28 15.87 24.23 31.50
N ASP A 29 16.52 25.40 31.59
CA ASP A 29 17.97 25.70 31.69
C ASP A 29 18.92 24.53 32.01
N GLU A 30 19.89 24.24 31.15
CA GLU A 30 21.31 24.66 31.23
C GLU A 30 22.16 24.00 30.10
N PRO A 31 23.33 24.58 29.73
CA PRO A 31 23.98 24.37 28.45
C PRO A 31 24.99 23.22 28.52
N SER A 32 25.00 22.38 27.48
CA SER A 32 26.14 21.52 27.21
C SER A 32 26.41 21.52 25.72
N ASP A 33 27.55 22.13 25.38
CA ASP A 33 28.22 22.00 24.10
C ASP A 33 28.32 20.52 23.71
N GLN A 34 27.39 20.10 22.87
CA GLN A 34 27.58 18.93 22.06
C GLN A 34 27.04 19.26 20.69
N ALA A 35 27.96 19.68 19.82
CA ALA A 35 27.77 19.66 18.39
C ALA A 35 27.40 18.22 18.00
N ALA A 36 26.10 17.92 18.05
CA ALA A 36 25.56 16.68 17.53
C ALA A 36 25.77 16.74 16.02
N ALA A 37 26.81 16.05 15.56
CA ALA A 37 26.95 15.73 14.15
C ALA A 37 25.61 15.15 13.68
N PRO A 38 25.10 15.54 12.50
CA PRO A 38 23.85 15.00 12.00
C PRO A 38 23.98 13.48 11.94
N ALA A 39 23.24 12.79 12.81
CA ALA A 39 23.12 11.34 12.78
C ALA A 39 22.53 10.99 11.43
N THR A 40 23.39 10.63 10.49
CA THR A 40 22.99 10.12 9.19
C THR A 40 22.45 8.73 9.49
N THR A 41 21.13 8.61 9.64
CA THR A 41 20.48 7.32 9.72
C THR A 41 20.76 6.63 8.40
N ALA A 42 21.78 5.77 8.37
CA ALA A 42 22.02 4.89 7.24
C ALA A 42 20.69 4.16 7.00
N ALA A 43 20.11 4.33 5.83
CA ALA A 43 18.91 3.60 5.47
C ALA A 43 19.30 2.12 5.48
N THR A 44 18.95 1.42 6.56
CA THR A 44 19.08 -0.03 6.61
C THR A 44 18.25 -0.57 5.47
N GLU A 45 18.93 -1.16 4.49
CA GLU A 45 18.29 -1.81 3.36
C GLU A 45 17.33 -2.86 3.93
N SER A 46 16.03 -2.60 3.79
CA SER A 46 15.03 -3.51 4.34
C SER A 46 15.12 -4.82 3.59
N ALA A 47 15.21 -5.92 4.32
CA ALA A 47 15.21 -7.26 3.74
C ALA A 47 14.02 -7.43 2.78
N PRO A 48 14.19 -8.20 1.69
CA PRO A 48 13.09 -8.44 0.76
C PRO A 48 11.91 -9.12 1.49
N PRO A 49 10.66 -8.84 1.07
CA PRO A 49 9.50 -9.44 1.70
C PRO A 49 9.51 -10.96 1.55
N THR A 50 9.16 -11.66 2.64
CA THR A 50 8.96 -13.11 2.62
C THR A 50 7.64 -13.46 1.93
N ALA A 51 7.47 -14.74 1.56
CA ALA A 51 6.20 -15.22 1.00
C ALA A 51 5.01 -14.99 1.93
N ASP A 52 5.19 -15.18 3.24
CA ASP A 52 4.14 -14.96 4.23
C ASP A 52 3.77 -13.47 4.36
N ASN A 53 4.75 -12.57 4.27
CA ASN A 53 4.48 -11.12 4.23
C ASN A 53 3.62 -10.76 3.01
N VAL A 54 3.86 -11.41 1.87
CA VAL A 54 3.07 -11.18 0.65
C VAL A 54 1.65 -11.73 0.80
N LYS A 55 1.46 -12.92 1.40
CA LYS A 55 0.13 -13.48 1.70
C LYS A 55 -0.66 -12.57 2.64
N LEU A 56 -0.01 -12.07 3.68
CA LEU A 56 -0.60 -11.10 4.60
C LEU A 56 -1.02 -9.82 3.87
N ALA A 57 -0.18 -9.28 2.99
CA ALA A 57 -0.54 -8.12 2.18
C ALA A 57 -1.76 -8.38 1.27
N VAL A 58 -1.86 -9.56 0.67
CA VAL A 58 -3.04 -9.97 -0.11
C VAL A 58 -4.28 -10.03 0.77
N PHE A 59 -4.19 -10.63 1.97
CA PHE A 59 -5.26 -10.68 2.95
C PHE A 59 -5.75 -9.29 3.33
N GLU A 60 -4.84 -8.41 3.78
CA GLU A 60 -5.19 -7.08 4.30
C GLU A 60 -5.82 -6.21 3.23
N ARG A 61 -5.28 -6.22 2.01
CA ARG A 61 -5.84 -5.41 0.91
C ARG A 61 -7.20 -5.90 0.48
N ALA A 62 -7.41 -7.22 0.41
CA ALA A 62 -8.71 -7.80 0.12
C ALA A 62 -9.73 -7.49 1.23
N PHE A 63 -9.32 -7.59 2.50
CA PHE A 63 -10.12 -7.19 3.65
C PHE A 63 -10.57 -5.73 3.55
N SER A 64 -9.62 -4.80 3.45
CA SER A 64 -9.94 -3.36 3.42
C SER A 64 -10.86 -3.02 2.26
N GLU A 65 -10.65 -3.60 1.08
CA GLU A 65 -11.49 -3.31 -0.08
C GLU A 65 -12.93 -3.79 0.11
N CYS A 66 -13.14 -5.00 0.65
CA CYS A 66 -14.46 -5.56 0.88
C CYS A 66 -15.16 -4.96 2.13
N ALA A 67 -14.38 -4.53 3.11
CA ALA A 67 -14.84 -3.70 4.23
C ALA A 67 -15.24 -2.28 3.79
N THR A 68 -14.76 -1.81 2.63
CA THR A 68 -15.14 -0.49 2.09
C THR A 68 -16.27 -0.57 1.09
N TYR A 69 -16.22 -1.49 0.11
CA TYR A 69 -17.18 -1.55 -1.00
C TYR A 69 -18.12 -2.75 -0.95
N GLY A 70 -19.37 -2.58 -1.37
CA GLY A 70 -20.38 -3.65 -1.38
C GLY A 70 -20.22 -4.61 -2.56
N VAL A 71 -20.88 -5.77 -2.47
CA VAL A 71 -20.86 -6.84 -3.49
C VAL A 71 -21.23 -6.29 -4.88
N ALA A 72 -22.22 -5.42 -4.98
CA ALA A 72 -22.65 -4.85 -6.27
C ALA A 72 -21.51 -4.08 -6.97
N ARG A 73 -20.88 -3.13 -6.28
CA ARG A 73 -19.75 -2.34 -6.81
C ARG A 73 -18.57 -3.22 -7.19
N LEU A 74 -18.20 -4.14 -6.30
CA LEU A 74 -17.05 -5.02 -6.53
C LEU A 74 -17.31 -6.02 -7.66
N SER A 75 -18.53 -6.54 -7.80
CA SER A 75 -18.88 -7.42 -8.92
C SER A 75 -18.75 -6.71 -10.27
N GLY A 76 -19.07 -5.42 -10.35
CA GLY A 76 -18.86 -4.61 -11.55
C GLY A 76 -17.37 -4.40 -11.84
N LYS A 77 -16.58 -3.99 -10.83
CA LYS A 77 -15.13 -3.78 -10.95
C LYS A 77 -14.40 -5.03 -11.44
N TYR A 78 -14.70 -6.18 -10.82
CA TYR A 78 -14.03 -7.44 -11.10
C TYR A 78 -14.73 -8.31 -12.15
N LYS A 79 -15.78 -7.78 -12.81
CA LYS A 79 -16.55 -8.46 -13.87
C LYS A 79 -17.06 -9.85 -13.47
N VAL A 80 -17.57 -9.97 -12.24
CA VAL A 80 -18.07 -11.23 -11.68
C VAL A 80 -19.49 -11.49 -12.19
N ALA A 81 -19.68 -12.58 -12.95
CA ALA A 81 -20.97 -12.94 -13.54
C ALA A 81 -22.02 -13.28 -12.47
N VAL A 82 -21.68 -14.15 -11.50
CA VAL A 82 -22.57 -14.56 -10.41
C VAL A 82 -22.23 -13.76 -9.15
N LYS A 83 -23.06 -12.78 -8.82
CA LYS A 83 -22.80 -11.72 -7.83
C LYS A 83 -23.01 -12.15 -6.37
N THR A 84 -22.39 -13.24 -5.94
CA THR A 84 -22.39 -13.68 -4.54
C THR A 84 -21.15 -13.18 -3.79
N ARG A 85 -21.22 -13.07 -2.45
CA ARG A 85 -20.07 -12.70 -1.60
C ARG A 85 -18.86 -13.60 -1.86
N GLY A 86 -19.07 -14.91 -1.98
CA GLY A 86 -17.99 -15.88 -2.23
C GLY A 86 -17.30 -15.70 -3.59
N ASN A 87 -18.07 -15.48 -4.65
CA ASN A 87 -17.51 -15.28 -5.99
C ASN A 87 -16.78 -13.93 -6.11
N VAL A 88 -17.36 -12.87 -5.53
CA VAL A 88 -16.70 -11.57 -5.45
C VAL A 88 -15.42 -11.65 -4.63
N ALA A 89 -15.43 -12.29 -3.47
CA ALA A 89 -14.24 -12.45 -2.64
C ALA A 89 -13.12 -13.21 -3.36
N THR A 90 -13.46 -14.25 -4.11
CA THR A 90 -12.50 -15.00 -4.92
C THR A 90 -11.90 -14.13 -6.03
N ALA A 91 -12.72 -13.30 -6.69
CA ALA A 91 -12.25 -12.41 -7.74
C ALA A 91 -11.36 -11.27 -7.21
N VAL A 92 -11.72 -10.69 -6.06
CA VAL A 92 -10.91 -9.69 -5.35
C VAL A 92 -9.56 -10.29 -4.95
N ALA A 93 -9.57 -11.50 -4.37
CA ALA A 93 -8.35 -12.21 -3.99
C ALA A 93 -7.41 -12.40 -5.18
N ARG A 94 -7.92 -12.93 -6.31
CA ARG A 94 -7.14 -13.09 -7.55
C ARG A 94 -6.56 -11.76 -8.05
N GLY A 95 -7.32 -10.67 -7.95
CA GLY A 95 -6.86 -9.33 -8.31
C GLY A 95 -5.64 -8.89 -7.50
N TRP A 96 -5.69 -9.05 -6.17
CA TRP A 96 -4.59 -8.69 -5.28
C TRP A 96 -3.41 -9.66 -5.37
N THR A 97 -3.64 -10.97 -5.49
CA THR A 97 -2.60 -11.97 -5.79
C THR A 97 -1.82 -11.58 -7.04
N LYS A 98 -2.51 -11.20 -8.12
CA LYS A 98 -1.85 -10.72 -9.35
C LYS A 98 -1.09 -9.42 -9.13
N PHE A 99 -1.65 -8.46 -8.40
CA PHE A 99 -1.01 -7.18 -8.12
C PHE A 99 0.31 -7.34 -7.37
N PHE A 100 0.32 -8.18 -6.33
CA PHE A 100 1.52 -8.45 -5.53
C PHE A 100 2.45 -9.50 -6.12
N ARG A 101 2.08 -10.11 -7.26
CA ARG A 101 2.80 -11.26 -7.85
C ARG A 101 2.95 -12.41 -6.85
N ALA A 102 1.92 -12.62 -6.03
CA ALA A 102 1.87 -13.71 -5.08
C ALA A 102 1.58 -15.05 -5.78
N GLY A 103 1.93 -16.17 -5.14
CA GLY A 103 1.53 -17.50 -5.59
C GLY A 103 0.02 -17.71 -5.50
N GLU A 104 -0.51 -18.70 -6.24
CA GLU A 104 -1.94 -19.05 -6.18
C GLU A 104 -2.39 -19.51 -4.78
N ASP A 105 -1.44 -19.96 -3.97
CA ASP A 105 -1.64 -20.30 -2.56
C ASP A 105 -1.99 -19.11 -1.67
N ALA A 106 -1.85 -17.86 -2.14
CA ALA A 106 -2.34 -16.65 -1.45
C ALA A 106 -3.83 -16.34 -1.73
N ILE A 107 -4.46 -17.02 -2.69
CA ILE A 107 -5.88 -16.79 -3.03
C ILE A 107 -6.80 -17.14 -1.84
N PRO A 108 -6.61 -18.25 -1.10
CA PRO A 108 -7.40 -18.54 0.09
C PRO A 108 -7.33 -17.43 1.14
N ASP A 109 -6.15 -16.88 1.41
CA ASP A 109 -5.95 -15.77 2.36
C ASP A 109 -6.67 -14.50 1.91
N GLY A 110 -6.47 -14.08 0.65
CA GLY A 110 -7.19 -12.93 0.09
C GLY A 110 -8.72 -13.12 0.13
N ARG A 111 -9.19 -14.33 -0.17
CA ARG A 111 -10.62 -14.64 -0.13
C ARG A 111 -11.15 -14.58 1.30
N ALA A 112 -10.42 -15.13 2.27
CA ALA A 112 -10.78 -15.07 3.68
C ALA A 112 -10.83 -13.63 4.17
N GLY A 113 -9.82 -12.81 3.85
CA GLY A 113 -9.77 -11.38 4.18
C GLY A 113 -10.99 -10.64 3.63
N CYS A 114 -11.30 -10.79 2.34
CA CYS A 114 -12.47 -10.13 1.75
C CYS A 114 -13.80 -10.59 2.39
N LEU A 115 -13.97 -11.89 2.67
CA LEU A 115 -15.16 -12.41 3.34
C LEU A 115 -15.33 -11.81 4.75
N GLN A 116 -14.24 -11.72 5.52
CA GLN A 116 -14.26 -11.04 6.81
C GLN A 116 -14.57 -9.55 6.67
N GLY A 117 -14.08 -8.88 5.61
CA GLY A 117 -14.41 -7.48 5.33
C GLY A 117 -15.91 -7.27 5.12
N PHE A 118 -16.59 -8.19 4.43
CA PHE A 118 -18.05 -8.11 4.25
C PHE A 118 -18.87 -8.29 5.52
N THR A 119 -18.34 -8.90 6.58
CA THR A 119 -19.06 -9.09 7.85
C THR A 119 -18.91 -7.91 8.81
N ARG A 120 -18.07 -6.92 8.48
CA ARG A 120 -17.83 -5.72 9.31
C ARG A 120 -18.69 -4.51 8.91
N LYS A 121 -19.69 -4.74 8.05
CA LYS A 121 -20.65 -3.75 7.56
C LYS A 121 -22.05 -4.10 8.04
#